data_AF-A0A3D0SRC2-F1
#
_entry.id   AF-A0A3D0SRC2-F1
#
_cell.length_a   1.000
_cell.length_b   1.000
_cell.length_c   1.000
_cell.angle_alpha   90.00
_cell.angle_beta   90.00
_cell.angle_gamma   90.00
#
_symmetry.space_group_name_H-M   'P 1'
#
loop_
_entity.id
_entity.type
_entity.pdbx_description
1 polymer ?
#
loop_
_entity_poly.entity_id
_entity_poly.type
_entity_poly.pdbx_seq_one_letter_code
_entity_poly.pdbx_strand_id
1 'polypeptide(L)'
;YTGLQRLEAAGIDGEFVVVEYAGGDRLYVPVAALHLLSRYTGAAPENAPLHKLGSGQWERAKRKAAKQVSDAAAELLDLYARREARPGHAFGLSEADYIAFSAAFPFEETADQQAAIEAVIADLRSAKPMDRVVCGDVGFGKTEVA
;
A
#
# COMPACT_ATOMS: atom_id res chain seq x y z
N TYR A 1 17.92 12.39 -11.66
CA TYR A 1 19.14 11.88 -11.01
C TYR A 1 20.27 12.06 -11.99
N THR A 2 21.34 12.73 -11.57
CA THR A 2 22.44 13.11 -12.49
C THR A 2 23.77 12.47 -12.10
N GLY A 3 23.77 11.60 -11.08
CA GLY A 3 24.96 10.86 -10.62
C GLY A 3 25.41 11.21 -9.20
N LEU A 4 26.50 10.56 -8.79
CA LEU A 4 27.29 10.90 -7.61
C LEU A 4 28.41 11.87 -8.01
N GLN A 5 28.66 12.88 -7.20
CA GLN A 5 29.76 13.82 -7.35
C GLN A 5 30.48 14.00 -6.03
N ARG A 6 31.82 13.99 -6.08
CA ARG A 6 32.66 14.39 -4.96
C ARG A 6 32.84 15.90 -5.01
N LEU A 7 32.50 16.58 -3.92
CA LEU A 7 32.57 18.03 -3.81
C LEU A 7 33.19 18.41 -2.48
N GLU A 8 34.04 19.43 -2.51
CA GLU A 8 34.37 20.25 -1.34
C GLU A 8 33.41 21.44 -1.34
N ALA A 9 32.35 21.35 -0.54
CA ALA A 9 31.38 22.43 -0.38
C ALA A 9 31.24 22.78 1.10
N ALA A 10 31.30 24.08 1.42
CA ALA A 10 31.19 24.60 2.79
C ALA A 10 32.17 23.97 3.81
N GLY A 11 33.36 23.56 3.36
CA GLY A 11 34.40 22.96 4.21
C GLY A 11 34.21 21.46 4.50
N ILE A 12 33.28 20.80 3.80
CA ILE A 12 33.03 19.36 3.90
C ILE A 12 33.43 18.72 2.57
N ASP A 13 34.49 17.91 2.58
CA ASP A 13 34.81 16.98 1.49
C ASP A 13 33.92 15.75 1.64
N GLY A 14 33.16 15.43 0.60
CA GLY A 14 32.25 14.29 0.64
C GLY A 14 31.61 13.95 -0.70
N GLU A 15 30.92 12.82 -0.72
CA GLU A 15 30.13 12.37 -1.86
C GLU A 15 28.68 12.85 -1.73
N PHE A 16 28.15 13.37 -2.83
CA PHE A 16 26.81 13.92 -2.93
C PHE A 16 26.09 13.34 -4.13
N VAL A 17 24.80 13.05 -3.97
CA VAL A 17 23.89 12.79 -5.08
C VAL A 17 23.41 14.13 -5.63
N VAL A 18 23.50 14.28 -6.95
CA VAL A 18 22.99 15.48 -7.65
C VAL A 18 21.58 15.23 -8.15
N VAL A 19 20.65 16.06 -7.69
CA VAL A 19 19.25 16.07 -8.11
C VAL A 19 18.96 17.38 -8.83
N GLU A 20 18.52 17.29 -10.08
CA GLU A 20 18.12 18.43 -10.89
C GLU A 20 16.62 18.70 -10.75
N TYR A 21 16.27 19.98 -10.61
CA TYR A 21 14.92 20.51 -10.46
C TYR A 21 14.54 21.36 -11.68
N ALA A 22 13.28 21.79 -11.75
CA ALA A 22 12.79 22.59 -12.88
C ALA A 22 13.58 23.91 -13.00
N GLY A 23 13.97 24.27 -14.23
CA GLY A 23 14.75 25.47 -14.50
C GLY A 23 16.27 25.30 -14.42
N GLY A 24 16.76 24.06 -14.23
CA GLY A 24 18.19 23.74 -14.17
C GLY A 24 18.79 23.88 -12.77
N ASP A 25 17.97 24.14 -11.76
CA ASP A 25 18.38 24.20 -10.35
C ASP A 25 18.92 22.84 -9.89
N ARG A 26 20.02 22.84 -9.13
CA ARG A 26 20.65 21.60 -8.63
C ARG A 26 20.64 21.57 -7.11
N LEU A 27 20.24 20.42 -6.56
CA LEU A 27 20.35 20.10 -5.15
C LEU A 27 21.41 19.01 -4.95
N TYR A 28 22.32 19.26 -4.02
CA TYR A 28 23.38 18.34 -3.64
C TYR A 28 22.99 17.68 -2.31
N VAL A 29 22.70 16.38 -2.36
CA VAL A 29 22.27 15.62 -1.19
C VAL A 29 23.43 14.76 -0.71
N PRO A 30 23.95 14.95 0.51
CA PRO A 30 25.02 14.12 1.04
C PRO A 30 24.61 12.64 1.04
N VAL A 31 25.55 11.73 0.77
CA VAL A 31 25.28 10.28 0.84
C VAL A 31 24.72 9.85 2.20
N ALA A 32 25.14 10.50 3.30
CA ALA A 32 24.59 10.26 4.63
C ALA A 32 23.07 10.57 4.75
N ALA A 33 22.54 11.42 3.88
CA ALA A 33 21.14 11.83 3.84
C ALA A 33 20.32 11.11 2.75
N LEU A 34 20.83 9.99 2.20
CA LEU A 34 20.14 9.21 1.15
C LEU A 34 18.74 8.74 1.54
N HIS A 35 18.46 8.55 2.84
CA HIS A 35 17.14 8.17 3.34
C HIS A 35 16.05 9.22 3.06
N LEU A 36 16.41 10.45 2.69
CA LEU A 36 15.49 11.49 2.25
C LEU A 36 15.10 11.37 0.77
N LEU A 37 15.82 10.54 0.01
CA LEU A 37 15.53 10.29 -1.39
C LEU A 37 14.71 9.00 -1.53
N SER A 38 13.74 9.05 -2.42
CA SER A 38 12.93 7.90 -2.78
C SER A 38 12.71 7.92 -4.28
N ARG A 39 12.71 6.74 -4.90
CA ARG A 39 12.38 6.61 -6.32
C ARG A 39 10.91 6.99 -6.51
N TYR A 40 10.63 7.89 -7.44
CA TYR A 40 9.26 8.22 -7.81
C TYR A 40 8.60 7.04 -8.53
N THR A 41 7.40 6.66 -8.10
CA THR A 41 6.64 5.53 -8.65
C THR A 41 5.20 5.92 -9.07
N GLY A 42 4.86 7.21 -9.05
CA GLY A 42 3.46 7.65 -9.21
C GLY A 42 2.96 7.76 -10.65
N ALA A 43 3.82 8.13 -11.59
CA ALA A 43 3.50 8.23 -13.02
C ALA A 43 4.68 7.72 -13.85
N ALA A 44 4.44 7.49 -15.14
CA ALA A 44 5.51 7.15 -16.07
C ALA A 44 6.63 8.23 -16.02
N PRO A 45 7.91 7.85 -16.15
CA PRO A 45 9.04 8.77 -15.96
C PRO A 45 8.94 10.07 -16.77
N GLU A 46 8.39 9.99 -17.99
CA GLU A 46 8.17 11.12 -18.90
C GLU A 46 7.15 12.16 -18.38
N ASN A 47 6.26 11.76 -17.47
CA ASN A 47 5.23 12.61 -16.89
C ASN A 47 5.51 12.95 -15.42
N ALA A 48 6.70 12.62 -14.90
CA ALA A 48 7.06 12.93 -13.53
C ALA A 48 7.17 14.47 -13.34
N PRO A 49 6.46 15.06 -12.37
CA PRO A 49 6.49 16.50 -12.17
C PRO A 49 7.87 16.95 -11.67
N LEU A 50 8.46 17.93 -12.35
CA LEU A 50 9.64 18.65 -11.86
C LEU A 50 9.20 19.91 -11.13
N HIS A 51 9.49 19.98 -9.83
CA HIS A 51 9.20 21.15 -9.02
C HIS A 51 10.33 22.18 -9.08
N LYS A 52 10.03 23.45 -8.79
CA LYS A 52 11.04 24.50 -8.60
C LYS A 52 11.54 24.53 -7.15
N LEU A 53 12.84 24.66 -6.97
CA LEU A 53 13.45 24.77 -5.64
C LEU A 53 12.97 26.08 -4.95
N GLY A 54 12.65 26.01 -3.66
CA GLY A 54 12.25 27.19 -2.87
C GLY A 54 10.84 27.77 -3.14
N SER A 55 10.08 27.25 -4.10
CA SER A 55 8.76 27.79 -4.49
C SER A 55 7.61 27.56 -3.49
N GLY A 56 7.86 26.79 -2.42
CA GLY A 56 6.86 26.38 -1.42
C GLY A 56 5.72 25.50 -1.98
N GLN A 57 5.73 25.18 -3.28
CA GLN A 57 4.72 24.35 -3.92
C GLN A 57 4.71 22.93 -3.33
N TRP A 58 5.90 22.38 -3.07
CA TRP A 58 6.08 21.08 -2.44
C TRP A 58 5.47 21.02 -1.05
N GLU A 59 5.71 22.03 -0.20
CA GLU A 59 5.14 22.07 1.16
C GLU A 59 3.60 22.14 1.13
N ARG A 60 3.03 22.91 0.20
CA ARG A 60 1.58 22.95 0.00
C ARG A 60 1.03 21.59 -0.46
N ALA A 61 1.70 20.94 -1.42
CA ALA A 61 1.32 19.62 -1.92
C ALA A 61 1.41 18.56 -0.82
N LYS A 62 2.49 18.54 -0.04
CA LYS A 62 2.70 17.65 1.11
C LYS A 62 1.62 17.84 2.17
N ARG A 63 1.28 19.08 2.52
CA ARG A 63 0.21 19.38 3.48
C ARG A 63 -1.16 18.91 2.97
N LYS A 64 -1.44 19.12 1.68
CA LYS A 64 -2.69 18.65 1.06
C LYS A 64 -2.79 17.13 1.08
N ALA A 65 -1.71 16.43 0.70
CA ALA A 65 -1.66 14.98 0.73
C ALA A 65 -1.82 14.42 2.14
N ALA A 66 -1.12 15.00 3.13
CA ALA A 66 -1.25 14.59 4.54
C ALA A 66 -2.69 14.76 5.05
N LYS A 67 -3.35 15.86 4.68
CA LYS A 67 -4.76 16.07 5.00
C LYS A 67 -5.65 14.99 4.37
N GLN A 68 -5.50 14.73 3.07
CA GLN A 68 -6.28 13.72 2.36
C GLN A 68 -6.10 12.31 2.96
N VAL A 69 -4.89 11.96 3.36
CA VAL A 69 -4.62 10.68 4.05
C VAL A 69 -5.31 10.63 5.40
N SER A 70 -5.27 11.73 6.18
CA SER A 70 -5.96 11.80 7.47
C SER A 70 -7.48 11.71 7.32
N ASP A 71 -8.05 12.39 6.33
CA ASP A 71 -9.49 12.39 6.06
C ASP A 71 -9.93 10.96 5.66
N ALA A 72 -9.21 10.31 4.75
CA ALA A 72 -9.49 8.93 4.35
C ALA A 72 -9.35 7.92 5.51
N ALA A 73 -8.34 8.09 6.38
CA ALA A 73 -8.18 7.25 7.56
C ALA A 73 -9.35 7.41 8.55
N ALA A 74 -9.83 8.64 8.74
CA ALA A 74 -10.98 8.92 9.59
C ALA A 74 -12.27 8.30 9.03
N GLU A 75 -12.50 8.40 7.72
CA GLU A 75 -13.63 7.77 7.04
C GLU A 75 -13.61 6.24 7.17
N LEU A 76 -12.44 5.61 6.98
CA LEU A 76 -12.28 4.17 7.17
C LEU A 76 -12.57 3.77 8.62
N LEU A 77 -12.04 4.53 9.59
CA LEU A 77 -12.29 4.24 11.01
C LEU A 77 -13.77 4.34 11.37
N ASP A 78 -14.48 5.38 10.88
CA ASP A 78 -15.92 5.52 11.08
C ASP A 78 -16.70 4.36 10.43
N LEU A 79 -16.31 3.94 9.22
CA LEU A 79 -16.90 2.77 8.56
C LEU A 79 -16.76 1.50 9.42
N TYR A 80 -15.55 1.22 9.91
CA TYR A 80 -15.30 0.06 10.78
C TYR A 80 -16.07 0.16 12.10
N ALA A 81 -16.13 1.33 12.73
CA ALA A 81 -16.88 1.52 13.97
C ALA A 81 -18.39 1.27 13.77
N ARG A 82 -18.98 1.80 12.69
CA ARG A 82 -20.39 1.55 12.34
C ARG A 82 -20.67 0.09 12.06
N ARG A 83 -19.70 -0.60 11.48
CA ARG A 83 -19.78 -2.01 11.13
C ARG A 83 -19.72 -2.92 12.35
N GLU A 84 -18.86 -2.60 13.31
CA GLU A 84 -18.82 -3.31 14.60
C GLU A 84 -20.08 -3.07 15.44
N ALA A 85 -20.67 -1.89 15.36
CA ALA A 85 -21.90 -1.55 16.07
C ALA A 85 -23.16 -2.24 15.48
N ARG A 86 -23.10 -2.73 14.24
CA ARG A 86 -24.22 -3.41 13.58
C ARG A 86 -24.11 -4.92 13.79
N PRO A 87 -25.17 -5.60 14.23
CA PRO A 87 -25.19 -7.05 14.25
C PRO A 87 -25.10 -7.58 12.81
N GLY A 88 -24.18 -8.51 12.58
CA GLY A 88 -24.09 -9.30 11.37
C GLY A 88 -24.96 -10.55 11.44
N HIS A 89 -24.91 -11.34 10.36
CA HIS A 89 -25.51 -12.67 10.33
C HIS A 89 -24.40 -13.71 10.46
N ALA A 90 -24.44 -14.48 11.54
CA ALA A 90 -23.54 -15.61 11.74
C ALA A 90 -24.07 -16.82 10.97
N PHE A 91 -23.36 -17.24 9.94
CA PHE A 91 -23.72 -18.42 9.17
C PHE A 91 -23.39 -19.70 9.95
N GLY A 92 -24.31 -20.66 9.92
CA GLY A 92 -24.04 -22.02 10.36
C GLY A 92 -23.36 -22.79 9.23
N LEU A 93 -22.21 -23.39 9.51
CA LEU A 93 -21.53 -24.30 8.58
C LEU A 93 -21.43 -25.67 9.24
N SER A 94 -21.99 -26.69 8.58
CA SER A 94 -21.82 -28.07 8.98
C SER A 94 -20.50 -28.60 8.42
N GLU A 95 -19.70 -29.23 9.27
CA GLU A 95 -18.40 -29.77 8.89
C GLU A 95 -18.55 -30.88 7.83
N ALA A 96 -19.63 -31.67 7.90
CA ALA A 96 -19.93 -32.70 6.91
C ALA A 96 -20.24 -32.10 5.53
N ASP A 97 -21.03 -31.03 5.47
CA ASP A 97 -21.37 -30.37 4.21
C ASP A 97 -20.14 -29.68 3.60
N TYR A 98 -19.30 -29.08 4.44
CA TYR A 98 -18.05 -28.47 4.01
C TYR A 98 -17.10 -29.50 3.40
N ILE A 99 -16.87 -30.64 4.08
CA ILE A 99 -16.03 -31.72 3.58
C ILE A 99 -16.58 -32.29 2.26
N ALA A 100 -17.89 -32.48 2.17
CA ALA A 100 -18.51 -32.96 0.93
C ALA A 100 -18.35 -31.98 -0.23
N PHE A 101 -18.46 -30.68 0.04
CA PHE A 101 -18.25 -29.62 -0.95
C PHE A 101 -16.78 -29.54 -1.37
N SER A 102 -15.83 -29.53 -0.42
CA SER A 102 -14.40 -29.44 -0.73
C SER A 102 -13.90 -30.67 -1.48
N ALA A 103 -14.42 -31.86 -1.19
CA ALA A 103 -14.08 -33.09 -1.91
C ALA A 103 -14.52 -33.09 -3.39
N ALA A 104 -15.47 -32.22 -3.78
CA ALA A 104 -15.85 -32.06 -5.17
C ALA A 104 -14.82 -31.25 -5.99
N PHE A 105 -13.86 -30.61 -5.32
CA PHE A 105 -12.81 -29.82 -5.95
C PHE A 105 -11.52 -30.67 -6.07
N PRO A 106 -11.11 -31.08 -7.28
CA PRO A 106 -10.04 -32.08 -7.48
C PRO A 106 -8.63 -31.46 -7.49
N PHE A 107 -8.38 -30.44 -6.67
CA PHE A 107 -7.09 -29.76 -6.58
C PHE A 107 -6.69 -29.60 -5.12
N GLU A 108 -5.39 -29.63 -4.85
CA GLU A 108 -4.84 -29.40 -3.52
C GLU A 108 -4.59 -27.91 -3.31
N GLU A 109 -5.16 -27.35 -2.24
CA GLU A 109 -4.98 -25.95 -1.90
C GLU A 109 -3.54 -25.65 -1.46
N THR A 110 -3.02 -24.52 -1.92
CA THR A 110 -1.79 -23.96 -1.37
C THR A 110 -2.00 -23.46 0.06
N ALA A 111 -0.93 -23.31 0.84
CA ALA A 111 -1.01 -22.80 2.21
C ALA A 111 -1.69 -21.41 2.29
N ASP A 112 -1.45 -20.53 1.32
CA ASP A 112 -2.07 -19.20 1.27
C ASP A 112 -3.57 -19.27 0.96
N GLN A 113 -3.99 -20.17 0.07
CA GLN A 113 -5.41 -20.41 -0.22
C GLN A 113 -6.13 -20.99 0.99
N GLN A 114 -5.53 -21.98 1.66
CA GLN A 114 -6.09 -22.57 2.87
C GLN A 114 -6.28 -21.52 3.97
N ALA A 115 -5.27 -20.67 4.22
CA ALA A 115 -5.36 -19.60 5.19
C ALA A 115 -6.45 -18.57 4.83
N ALA A 116 -6.62 -18.25 3.53
CA ALA A 116 -7.66 -17.36 3.06
C ALA A 116 -9.06 -17.96 3.28
N ILE A 117 -9.26 -19.24 2.96
CA ILE A 117 -10.51 -19.97 3.16
C ILE A 117 -10.90 -20.01 4.64
N GLU A 118 -9.96 -20.40 5.51
CA GLU A 118 -10.18 -20.45 6.96
C GLU A 118 -10.57 -19.08 7.52
N ALA A 119 -9.90 -18.01 7.07
CA ALA A 119 -10.22 -16.65 7.49
C ALA A 119 -11.61 -16.19 7.01
N VAL A 120 -12.01 -16.52 5.78
CA VAL A 120 -13.35 -16.23 5.25
C VAL A 120 -14.43 -17.00 6.03
N ILE A 121 -14.23 -18.30 6.28
CA ILE A 121 -15.17 -19.12 7.06
C ILE A 121 -15.30 -18.57 8.48
N ALA A 122 -14.20 -18.20 9.13
CA ALA A 122 -14.22 -17.62 10.47
C ALA A 122 -15.02 -16.31 10.50
N ASP A 123 -14.82 -15.44 9.51
CA ASP A 123 -15.54 -14.16 9.42
C ASP A 123 -17.04 -14.38 9.16
N LEU A 124 -17.42 -15.33 8.28
CA LEU A 124 -18.82 -15.69 7.99
C LEU A 124 -19.54 -16.32 9.19
N ARG A 125 -18.84 -17.07 10.03
CA ARG A 125 -19.40 -17.66 11.26
C ARG A 125 -19.50 -16.64 12.41
N SER A 126 -18.90 -15.46 12.26
CA SER A 126 -18.91 -14.43 13.28
C SER A 126 -20.24 -13.66 13.31
N ALA A 127 -20.58 -13.08 14.46
CA ALA A 127 -21.73 -12.16 14.58
C ALA A 127 -21.44 -10.76 14.02
N LYS A 128 -20.25 -10.52 13.47
CA LYS A 128 -19.86 -9.25 12.84
C LYS A 128 -20.02 -9.40 11.33
N PRO A 129 -20.46 -8.36 10.61
CA PRO A 129 -20.41 -8.37 9.14
C PRO A 129 -18.96 -8.66 8.67
N MET A 130 -18.75 -9.40 7.57
CA MET A 130 -17.43 -9.68 6.94
C MET A 130 -17.10 -8.69 5.80
N ASP A 131 -15.91 -8.09 5.78
CA ASP A 131 -15.41 -7.14 4.76
C ASP A 131 -13.93 -7.40 4.58
N ARG A 132 -13.67 -8.57 4.01
CA ARG A 132 -12.33 -9.06 3.72
C ARG A 132 -12.09 -8.93 2.23
N VAL A 133 -10.92 -8.42 1.88
CA VAL A 133 -10.43 -8.41 0.50
C VAL A 133 -9.34 -9.47 0.38
N VAL A 134 -9.53 -10.44 -0.51
CA VAL A 134 -8.52 -11.46 -0.85
C VAL A 134 -7.80 -11.01 -2.12
N CYS A 135 -6.51 -10.71 -1.99
CA CYS A 135 -5.66 -10.32 -3.11
C CYS A 135 -4.81 -11.52 -3.56
N GLY A 136 -4.78 -11.79 -4.86
CA GLY A 136 -3.95 -12.84 -5.45
C GLY A 136 -3.83 -12.66 -6.96
N ASP A 137 -2.79 -13.22 -7.58
CA ASP A 137 -2.54 -13.09 -9.01
C ASP A 137 -3.54 -13.90 -9.86
N VAL A 138 -3.62 -13.62 -11.16
CA VAL A 138 -4.48 -14.36 -12.09
C VAL A 138 -4.07 -15.84 -12.08
N GLY A 139 -5.02 -16.74 -11.85
CA GLY A 139 -4.77 -18.19 -11.77
C GLY A 139 -4.41 -18.73 -10.38
N PHE A 140 -4.29 -17.88 -9.34
CA PHE A 140 -4.02 -18.32 -7.95
C PHE A 140 -5.27 -18.79 -7.19
N GLY A 141 -6.30 -19.21 -7.92
CA GLY A 141 -7.50 -19.80 -7.33
C GLY A 141 -8.30 -18.90 -6.39
N LYS A 142 -8.53 -17.63 -6.75
CA LYS A 142 -9.40 -16.71 -5.98
C LYS A 142 -10.89 -17.08 -6.08
N THR A 143 -11.28 -17.76 -7.14
CA THR A 143 -12.67 -18.19 -7.38
C THR A 143 -13.06 -19.30 -6.42
N GLU A 144 -12.08 -20.04 -5.93
CA GLU A 144 -12.17 -21.18 -5.03
C GLU A 144 -12.35 -20.71 -3.58
N VAL A 145 -11.90 -19.49 -3.27
CA VAL A 145 -12.07 -18.84 -1.96
C VAL A 145 -13.43 -18.10 -1.86
N ALA A 146 -14.03 -17.72 -2.99
CA ALA A 146 -15.24 -16.91 -3.07
C ALA A 146 -16.52 -17.77 -3.10
#